data_AF-A0A9R1L9W3-F1
#
_entry.id   AF-A0A9R1L9W3-F1
#
_cell.length_a   1.000
_cell.length_b   1.000
_cell.length_c   1.000
_cell.angle_alpha   90.00
_cell.angle_beta   90.00
_cell.angle_gamma   90.00
#
_symmetry.space_group_name_H-M   'P 1'
#
loop_
_entity.id
_entity.type
_entity.pdbx_description
1 polymer ?
#
loop_
_entity_poly.entity_id
_entity_poly.type
_entity_poly.pdbx_seq_one_letter_code
_entity_poly.pdbx_strand_id
1 'polypeptide(L)'
;MWTDGEVGIAVSRFPLMLSRSKESLQRRSEFLISEVGLEPAFVAHRPVMLGHSLEGRLRPRYYVVKFLKENGLLKRDPNYSTVFKMSEKVFRKKFIFPHKEAALHLAEDYDAACKGEVPTNFRFT
;
A
#
# COMPACT_ATOMS: atom_id res chain seq x y z
N MET A 1 -3.10 15.44 10.20
CA MET A 1 -2.49 15.05 11.49
C MET A 1 -3.49 14.18 12.23
N TRP A 2 -3.04 13.19 13.01
CA TRP A 2 -3.95 12.33 13.80
C TRP A 2 -4.47 13.08 15.03
N THR A 3 -5.72 12.80 15.41
CA THR A 3 -6.32 13.20 16.69
C THR A 3 -6.18 12.09 17.75
N ASP A 4 -6.26 12.44 19.03
CA ASP A 4 -6.21 11.46 20.13
C ASP A 4 -7.32 10.40 20.02
N GLY A 5 -8.51 10.79 19.55
CA GLY A 5 -9.61 9.87 19.29
C GLY A 5 -9.27 8.85 18.21
N GLU A 6 -8.68 9.28 17.09
CA GLU A 6 -8.23 8.39 16.02
C GLU A 6 -7.13 7.44 16.50
N VAL A 7 -6.20 7.91 17.33
CA VAL A 7 -5.17 7.07 17.96
C VAL A 7 -5.83 6.01 18.85
N GLY A 8 -6.79 6.40 19.69
CA GLY A 8 -7.53 5.47 20.54
C GLY A 8 -8.30 4.38 19.75
N ILE A 9 -8.93 4.76 18.64
CA ILE A 9 -9.60 3.82 17.73
C ILE A 9 -8.59 2.84 17.09
N ALA A 10 -7.44 3.34 16.63
CA ALA A 10 -6.43 2.50 16.01
C ALA A 10 -5.84 1.48 16.98
N VAL A 11 -5.46 1.94 18.18
CA VAL A 11 -4.86 1.10 19.22
C VAL A 11 -5.85 0.05 19.72
N SER A 12 -7.12 0.41 19.97
CA SER A 12 -8.13 -0.55 20.43
C SER A 12 -8.43 -1.64 19.40
N ARG A 13 -8.41 -1.30 18.10
CA ARG A 13 -8.69 -2.26 17.01
C ARG A 13 -7.49 -3.12 16.62
N PHE A 14 -6.27 -2.64 16.82
CA PHE A 14 -5.06 -3.38 16.48
C PHE A 14 -3.91 -3.07 17.45
N PRO A 15 -3.98 -3.57 18.71
CA PRO A 15 -2.96 -3.29 19.73
C PRO A 15 -1.55 -3.72 19.33
N LEU A 16 -1.44 -4.73 18.46
CA LEU A 16 -0.17 -5.23 17.93
C LEU A 16 0.66 -4.16 17.20
N MET A 17 0.07 -3.05 16.75
CA MET A 17 0.86 -1.96 16.19
C MET A 17 1.84 -1.34 17.19
N LEU A 18 1.56 -1.43 18.49
CA LEU A 18 2.44 -0.94 19.57
C LEU A 18 3.74 -1.75 19.69
N SER A 19 3.83 -2.93 19.07
CA SER A 19 5.08 -3.68 18.99
C SER A 19 6.09 -3.07 18.01
N ARG A 20 5.72 -1.99 17.30
CA ARG A 20 6.57 -1.28 16.33
C ARG A 20 7.15 -0.03 16.98
N SER A 21 8.35 0.37 16.54
CA SER A 21 8.92 1.66 16.95
C SER A 21 8.09 2.84 16.44
N LYS A 22 8.17 3.97 17.15
CA LYS A 22 7.50 5.22 16.79
C LYS A 22 7.86 5.65 15.36
N GLU A 23 9.14 5.60 15.02
CA GLU A 23 9.67 5.99 13.69
C GLU A 23 9.13 5.06 12.59
N SER A 24 8.92 3.79 12.93
CA SER A 24 8.35 2.78 12.03
C SER A 24 6.87 3.06 11.75
N LEU A 25 6.09 3.42 12.78
CA LEU A 25 4.69 3.81 12.64
C LEU A 25 4.53 5.14 11.90
N GLN A 26 5.38 6.12 12.22
CA GLN A 26 5.37 7.43 11.59
C GLN A 26 5.59 7.33 10.08
N ARG A 27 6.63 6.63 9.62
CA ARG A 27 6.88 6.43 8.18
C ARG A 27 5.73 5.76 7.44
N ARG A 28 5.05 4.80 8.07
CA ARG A 28 3.85 4.15 7.48
C ARG A 28 2.67 5.09 7.44
N SER A 29 2.47 5.88 8.49
CA SER A 29 1.42 6.87 8.55
C SER A 29 1.60 7.95 7.48
N GLU A 30 2.81 8.49 7.35
CA GLU A 30 3.16 9.47 6.32
C GLU A 30 2.94 8.91 4.91
N PHE A 31 3.38 7.68 4.65
CA PHE A 31 3.10 7.03 3.37
C PHE A 31 1.59 6.92 3.09
N LEU A 32 0.82 6.37 4.02
CA LEU A 32 -0.62 6.14 3.81
C LEU A 32 -1.42 7.44 3.67
N ILE A 33 -1.04 8.49 4.39
CA ILE A 33 -1.79 9.75 4.40
C ILE A 33 -1.30 10.68 3.30
N SER A 34 0.01 10.95 3.26
CA SER A 34 0.58 11.95 2.37
C SER A 34 0.79 11.43 0.94
N GLU A 35 1.25 10.18 0.79
CA GLU A 35 1.60 9.64 -0.53
C GLU A 35 0.44 8.88 -1.19
N VAL A 36 -0.30 8.09 -0.41
CA VAL A 36 -1.50 7.38 -0.90
C VAL A 36 -2.75 8.28 -0.88
N GLY A 37 -2.77 9.33 -0.05
CA GLY A 37 -3.91 10.24 0.06
C GLY A 37 -5.07 9.72 0.90
N LEU A 38 -4.83 8.82 1.86
CA LEU A 38 -5.89 8.32 2.74
C LEU A 38 -6.13 9.27 3.92
N GLU A 39 -7.40 9.47 4.25
CA GLU A 39 -7.77 10.23 5.44
C GLU A 39 -7.28 9.55 6.74
N PRO A 40 -6.76 10.31 7.73
CA PRO A 40 -6.33 9.74 9.02
C PRO A 40 -7.43 8.89 9.67
N ALA A 41 -8.67 9.37 9.67
CA ALA A 41 -9.83 8.63 10.18
C ALA A 41 -10.05 7.29 9.44
N PHE A 42 -9.80 7.24 8.13
CA PHE A 42 -9.90 6.00 7.36
C PHE A 42 -8.86 4.97 7.80
N VAL A 43 -7.62 5.43 8.04
CA VAL A 43 -6.51 4.59 8.53
C VAL A 43 -6.78 4.14 9.98
N ALA A 44 -7.26 5.04 10.84
CA ALA A 44 -7.61 4.75 12.24
C ALA A 44 -8.61 3.61 12.39
N HIS A 45 -9.61 3.56 11.51
CA HIS A 45 -10.61 2.49 11.51
C HIS A 45 -10.11 1.17 10.89
N ARG A 46 -8.95 1.19 10.20
CA ARG A 46 -8.34 0.04 9.50
C ARG A 46 -6.85 -0.09 9.85
N PRO A 47 -6.47 -0.10 11.14
CA PRO A 47 -5.08 0.06 11.58
C PRO A 47 -4.18 -1.12 11.23
N VAL A 48 -4.75 -2.26 10.83
CA VAL A 48 -4.01 -3.43 10.31
C VAL A 48 -3.07 -3.06 9.15
N MET A 49 -3.38 -2.02 8.37
CA MET A 49 -2.48 -1.53 7.31
C MET A 49 -1.12 -1.08 7.87
N LEU A 50 -1.09 -0.48 9.06
CA LEU A 50 0.13 -0.09 9.78
C LEU A 50 0.93 -1.32 10.27
N GLY A 51 0.29 -2.49 10.28
CA GLY A 51 0.90 -3.78 10.57
C GLY A 51 1.67 -4.40 9.40
N HIS A 52 1.56 -3.88 8.18
CA HIS A 52 2.26 -4.45 7.02
C HIS A 52 3.67 -3.86 6.82
N SER A 53 4.50 -4.56 6.05
CA SER A 53 5.82 -4.04 5.64
C SER A 53 5.63 -2.83 4.73
N LEU A 54 6.29 -1.71 5.06
CA LEU A 54 6.24 -0.50 4.23
C LEU A 54 6.86 -0.78 2.86
N GLU A 55 8.12 -1.21 2.87
CA GLU A 55 8.90 -1.47 1.66
C GLU A 55 8.51 -2.77 0.97
N GLY A 56 8.22 -3.83 1.73
CA GLY A 56 7.93 -5.15 1.14
C GLY A 56 6.49 -5.37 0.71
N ARG A 57 5.56 -4.45 1.03
CA ARG A 57 4.13 -4.64 0.71
C ARG A 57 3.38 -3.37 0.40
N LEU A 58 3.44 -2.34 1.24
CA LEU A 58 2.60 -1.15 1.06
C LEU A 58 3.00 -0.38 -0.20
N ARG A 59 4.28 0.03 -0.31
CA ARG A 59 4.81 0.76 -1.47
C ARG A 59 4.69 -0.03 -2.78
N PRO A 60 5.18 -1.29 -2.88
CA PRO A 60 5.12 -2.04 -4.14
C PRO A 60 3.69 -2.18 -4.69
N ARG A 61 2.72 -2.45 -3.80
CA ARG A 61 1.32 -2.62 -4.21
C ARG A 61 0.64 -1.30 -4.55
N TYR A 62 0.99 -0.23 -3.86
CA TYR A 62 0.52 1.11 -4.20
C TYR A 62 1.01 1.50 -5.60
N TYR A 63 2.30 1.32 -5.89
CA TYR A 63 2.88 1.70 -7.17
C TYR A 63 2.36 0.89 -8.34
N VAL A 64 2.14 -0.43 -8.18
CA VAL A 64 1.42 -1.22 -9.18
C VAL A 64 0.04 -0.64 -9.46
N VAL A 65 -0.75 -0.37 -8.42
CA VAL A 65 -2.10 0.19 -8.61
C VAL A 65 -2.05 1.56 -9.27
N LYS A 66 -1.11 2.42 -8.86
CA LYS A 66 -0.92 3.76 -9.42
C LYS A 66 -0.53 3.69 -10.90
N PHE A 67 0.47 2.88 -11.24
CA PHE A 67 0.88 2.62 -12.63
C PHE A 67 -0.29 2.15 -13.50
N LEU A 68 -1.04 1.14 -13.04
CA LEU A 68 -2.17 0.62 -13.80
C LEU A 68 -3.28 1.66 -13.97
N LYS A 69 -3.51 2.51 -12.95
CA LYS A 69 -4.48 3.60 -13.01
C LYS A 69 -4.08 4.65 -14.05
N GLU A 70 -2.84 5.12 -14.00
CA GLU A 70 -2.31 6.15 -14.90
C GLU A 70 -2.24 5.68 -16.36
N ASN A 71 -2.04 4.38 -16.57
CA ASN A 71 -2.05 3.76 -17.91
C ASN A 71 -3.43 3.31 -18.38
N GLY A 72 -4.51 3.63 -17.65
CA GLY A 72 -5.89 3.27 -18.04
C GLY A 72 -6.19 1.77 -18.01
N LEU A 73 -5.37 0.99 -17.32
CA LEU A 73 -5.48 -0.48 -17.25
C LEU A 73 -6.44 -0.96 -16.14
N LEU A 74 -6.95 -0.05 -15.31
CA LEU A 74 -7.97 -0.35 -14.29
C LEU A 74 -9.36 0.11 -14.72
N LYS A 75 -10.33 -0.81 -14.66
CA LYS A 75 -11.75 -0.48 -14.87
C LYS A 75 -12.37 0.35 -13.74
N ARG A 76 -11.80 0.27 -12.54
CA ARG A 76 -12.26 0.99 -11.34
C ARG A 76 -11.12 1.17 -10.35
N ASP A 77 -11.20 2.24 -9.56
CA ASP A 77 -10.28 2.50 -8.47
C ASP A 77 -10.46 1.47 -7.33
N PRO A 78 -9.41 0.73 -6.95
CA PRO A 78 -9.51 -0.25 -5.89
C PRO A 78 -9.41 0.41 -4.51
N ASN A 79 -10.12 -0.13 -3.52
CA ASN A 79 -9.93 0.28 -2.14
C ASN A 79 -8.56 -0.19 -1.61
N TYR A 80 -7.70 0.76 -1.21
CA TYR A 80 -6.35 0.45 -0.75
C TYR A 80 -6.30 -0.43 0.51
N SER A 81 -7.29 -0.35 1.40
CA SER A 81 -7.35 -1.28 2.53
C SER A 81 -7.51 -2.73 2.08
N THR A 82 -8.30 -2.96 1.04
CA THR A 82 -8.41 -4.29 0.44
C THR A 82 -7.11 -4.69 -0.24
N VAL A 83 -6.51 -3.80 -1.04
CA VAL A 83 -5.25 -4.05 -1.77
C VAL A 83 -4.13 -4.50 -0.82
N PHE A 84 -3.95 -3.81 0.31
CA PHE A 84 -2.90 -4.12 1.27
C PHE A 84 -3.15 -5.40 2.06
N LYS A 85 -4.42 -5.79 2.27
CA LYS A 85 -4.80 -7.00 3.01
C LYS A 85 -4.73 -8.29 2.18
N MET A 86 -4.78 -8.20 0.84
CA MET A 86 -4.77 -9.39 -0.02
C MET A 86 -3.52 -10.26 0.23
N SER A 87 -3.68 -11.58 0.12
CA SER A 87 -2.51 -12.45 0.02
C SER A 87 -1.73 -12.16 -1.25
N GLU A 88 -0.45 -12.55 -1.28
CA GLU A 88 0.43 -12.34 -2.43
C GLU A 88 -0.13 -12.99 -3.71
N LYS A 89 -0.60 -14.23 -3.60
CA LYS A 89 -1.26 -14.96 -4.68
C LYS A 89 -2.47 -14.21 -5.24
N VAL A 90 -3.30 -13.65 -4.36
CA VAL A 90 -4.52 -12.92 -4.77
C VAL A 90 -4.16 -11.59 -5.43
N PHE A 91 -3.19 -10.86 -4.87
CA PHE A 91 -2.73 -9.60 -5.45
C PHE A 91 -2.21 -9.79 -6.88
N ARG A 92 -1.32 -10.76 -7.10
CA ARG A 92 -0.79 -11.05 -8.45
C ARG A 92 -1.86 -11.45 -9.45
N LYS A 93 -2.76 -12.36 -9.06
CA LYS A 93 -3.87 -12.79 -9.94
C LYS A 93 -4.75 -11.62 -10.37
N LYS A 94 -4.89 -10.59 -9.53
CA LYS A 94 -5.79 -9.47 -9.77
C LYS A 94 -5.14 -8.27 -10.46
N PHE A 95 -3.88 -7.96 -10.12
CA PHE A 95 -3.23 -6.72 -10.54
C PHE A 95 -1.98 -6.93 -11.40
N ILE A 96 -1.44 -8.14 -11.50
CA ILE A 96 -0.23 -8.39 -12.29
C ILE A 96 -0.56 -9.23 -13.52
N PHE A 97 -1.11 -10.43 -13.29
CA PHE A 97 -1.34 -11.41 -14.37
C PHE A 97 -2.26 -10.93 -15.49
N PRO A 98 -3.34 -10.16 -15.23
CA PRO A 98 -4.21 -9.66 -16.29
C PRO A 98 -3.55 -8.65 -17.23
N HIS A 99 -2.38 -8.11 -16.87
CA HIS A 99 -1.73 -7.01 -17.59
C HIS A 99 -0.37 -7.38 -18.17
N LYS A 100 -0.01 -8.68 -18.21
CA LYS A 100 1.30 -9.14 -18.69
C LYS A 100 1.62 -8.72 -20.13
N GLU A 101 0.62 -8.66 -21.00
CA GLU A 101 0.82 -8.25 -22.40
C GLU A 101 0.89 -6.72 -22.55
N ALA A 102 0.08 -5.99 -21.79
CA ALA A 102 0.01 -4.53 -21.86
C ALA A 102 1.14 -3.83 -21.06
N ALA A 103 1.73 -4.54 -20.09
CA ALA A 103 2.78 -4.04 -19.21
C ALA A 103 3.83 -5.14 -18.97
N LEU A 104 4.69 -5.35 -19.97
CA LEU A 104 5.63 -6.48 -20.06
C LEU A 104 6.56 -6.63 -18.85
N HIS A 105 6.92 -5.53 -18.18
CA HIS A 105 7.85 -5.52 -17.05
C HIS A 105 7.19 -5.42 -15.67
N LEU A 106 5.85 -5.39 -15.62
CA LEU A 106 5.13 -5.10 -14.37
C LEU A 106 5.39 -6.13 -13.27
N ALA A 107 5.60 -7.41 -13.64
CA ALA A 107 5.86 -8.47 -12.67
C ALA A 107 7.27 -8.34 -12.08
N GLU A 108 8.26 -8.08 -12.94
CA GLU A 108 9.66 -7.88 -12.58
C GLU A 108 9.83 -6.61 -11.75
N ASP A 109 9.19 -5.52 -12.15
CA ASP A 109 9.16 -4.25 -11.41
C ASP A 109 8.56 -4.45 -10.01
N TYR A 110 7.44 -5.16 -9.92
CA TYR A 110 6.84 -5.47 -8.63
C TYR A 110 7.75 -6.34 -7.75
N ASP A 111 8.43 -7.34 -8.33
CA ASP A 111 9.35 -8.21 -7.61
C ASP A 111 10.58 -7.46 -7.09
N ALA A 112 11.14 -6.55 -7.91
CA ALA A 112 12.22 -5.66 -7.51
C ALA A 112 11.75 -4.69 -6.41
N ALA A 113 10.56 -4.10 -6.57
CA ALA A 113 9.97 -3.23 -5.56
C ALA A 113 9.77 -3.93 -4.21
N CYS A 114 9.33 -5.19 -4.21
CA CYS A 114 9.20 -5.99 -2.98
C CYS A 114 10.53 -6.24 -2.26
N LYS A 115 11.67 -6.11 -2.95
CA LYS A 115 13.03 -6.20 -2.38
C LYS A 115 13.58 -4.84 -1.92
N GLY A 116 12.82 -3.75 -2.11
CA GLY A 116 13.22 -2.39 -1.74
C GLY A 116 13.93 -1.62 -2.87
N GLU A 117 13.96 -2.16 -4.08
CA GLU A 117 14.45 -1.44 -5.25
C GLU A 117 13.34 -0.51 -5.78
N VAL A 118 13.69 0.58 -6.46
CA VAL A 118 12.69 1.47 -7.09
C VAL A 118 12.80 1.34 -8.61
N PRO A 119 11.94 0.51 -9.24
CA PRO A 119 11.96 0.29 -10.67
C PRO A 119 11.62 1.57 -11.44
N THR A 120 12.12 1.69 -12.67
CA THR A 120 11.91 2.86 -13.52
C THR A 120 10.43 3.17 -13.74
N ASN A 121 9.60 2.14 -13.94
CA ASN A 121 8.16 2.30 -14.19
C ASN A 121 7.35 2.76 -12.96
N PHE A 122 7.95 2.77 -11.76
CA PHE A 122 7.32 3.28 -10.53
C PHE A 122 7.86 4.65 -10.09
N ARG A 123 8.63 5.34 -10.97
CA ARG A 123 9.05 6.73 -10.75
C ARG A 123 7.99 7.66 -11.30
N PHE A 124 7.04 8.01 -10.45
CA PHE A 124 5.99 8.97 -10.77
C PHE A 124 6.55 10.40 -10.60
N THR A 125 6.44 11.22 -11.64
CA THR A 125 6.83 12.65 -11.62
C THR A 125 5.78 13.52 -10.95
#